data_AF-A0A3D0U3Q8-F1
#
_entry.id   AF-A0A3D0U3Q8-F1
#
_cell.length_a   1.000
_cell.length_b   1.000
_cell.length_c   1.000
_cell.angle_alpha   90.00
_cell.angle_beta   90.00
_cell.angle_gamma   90.00
#
_symmetry.space_group_name_H-M   'P 1'
#
loop_
_entity.id
_entity.type
_entity.pdbx_description
1 polymer ?
#
loop_
_entity_poly.entity_id
_entity_poly.type
_entity_poly.pdbx_seq_one_letter_code
_entity_poly.pdbx_strand_id
1 'polypeptide(L)'
;AYLVRMLEQNYLGDINILLRKQDFKWRQTVFEFKDGEIENLIDIGMRSTWPKLAQIKNAALISKTLDRILEDLNREGLNEPGRSIHHIYS
;
A
#
# COMPACT_ATOMS: atom_id res chain seq x y z
N ALA A 1 9.07 20.90 -11.77
CA ALA A 1 8.06 20.35 -12.71
C ALA A 1 8.04 18.82 -12.74
N TYR A 2 9.18 18.11 -12.73
CA TYR A 2 9.21 16.63 -12.79
C TYR A 2 8.73 15.93 -11.50
N LEU A 3 9.06 16.46 -10.32
CA LEU A 3 8.65 15.89 -9.02
C LEU A 3 7.13 15.84 -8.84
N VAL A 4 6.43 16.92 -9.20
CA VAL A 4 4.95 16.99 -9.09
C VAL A 4 4.29 15.95 -10.00
N ARG A 5 4.79 15.76 -11.24
CA ARG A 5 4.28 14.73 -12.16
C ARG A 5 4.57 13.29 -11.73
N MET A 6 5.61 13.08 -10.91
CA MET A 6 5.91 11.78 -10.32
C MET A 6 4.97 11.48 -9.14
N LEU A 7 4.63 12.49 -8.34
CA LEU A 7 3.62 12.42 -7.28
C LEU A 7 2.19 12.26 -7.84
N GLU A 8 1.94 12.75 -9.04
CA GLU A 8 0.66 12.61 -9.77
C GLU A 8 0.49 11.27 -10.50
N GLN A 9 1.48 10.35 -10.43
CA GLN A 9 1.32 9.02 -11.02
C GLN A 9 0.30 8.21 -10.19
N ASN A 10 -0.90 8.02 -10.73
CA ASN A 10 -1.87 7.04 -10.22
C ASN A 10 -1.38 5.62 -10.51
N TYR A 11 -0.39 5.15 -9.76
CA TYR A 11 -0.17 3.71 -9.60
C TYR A 11 -1.35 3.21 -8.76
N LEU A 12 -2.37 2.62 -9.41
CA LEU A 12 -3.55 2.00 -8.78
C LEU A 12 -3.16 0.75 -7.97
N GLY A 13 -2.01 0.74 -7.28
CA GLY A 13 -1.35 -0.40 -6.62
C GLY A 13 -2.13 -1.08 -5.51
N ASP A 14 -3.44 -0.89 -5.47
CA ASP A 14 -4.40 -1.53 -4.60
C ASP A 14 -4.43 -3.04 -4.87
N ILE A 15 -3.94 -3.80 -3.91
CA ILE A 15 -4.03 -5.25 -3.89
C ILE A 15 -5.22 -5.63 -3.00
N ASN A 16 -6.32 -6.02 -3.64
CA ASN A 16 -7.50 -6.48 -2.93
C ASN A 16 -7.30 -7.92 -2.41
N ILE A 17 -7.40 -8.08 -1.08
CA ILE A 17 -7.44 -9.37 -0.39
C ILE A 17 -8.85 -9.54 0.16
N LEU A 18 -9.65 -10.34 -0.52
CA LEU A 18 -11.06 -10.56 -0.18
C LEU A 18 -11.26 -12.01 0.25
N LEU A 19 -11.96 -12.21 1.36
CA LEU A 19 -12.47 -13.51 1.76
C LEU A 19 -13.67 -13.87 0.86
N ARG A 20 -13.92 -15.16 0.62
CA ARG A 20 -15.10 -15.57 -0.14
C ARG A 20 -16.32 -15.51 0.76
N LYS A 21 -17.49 -15.15 0.21
CA LYS A 21 -18.75 -15.05 0.98
C LYS A 21 -19.11 -16.35 1.73
N GLN A 22 -18.71 -17.49 1.20
CA GLN A 22 -18.91 -18.81 1.82
C GLN A 22 -18.03 -19.08 3.05
N ASP A 23 -16.95 -18.30 3.22
CA ASP A 23 -16.03 -18.40 4.36
C ASP A 23 -16.61 -17.71 5.61
N PHE A 24 -17.67 -16.92 5.43
CA PHE A 24 -18.34 -16.16 6.47
C PHE A 24 -19.74 -16.71 6.74
N LYS A 25 -20.06 -16.96 8.02
CA LYS A 25 -21.42 -17.34 8.44
C LYS A 25 -22.14 -16.09 8.90
N TRP A 26 -23.37 -15.84 8.42
CA TRP A 26 -24.17 -14.67 8.84
C TRP A 26 -24.23 -14.46 10.36
N ARG A 27 -24.24 -15.53 11.15
CA ARG A 27 -24.17 -15.48 12.62
C ARG A 27 -22.96 -14.68 13.13
N GLN A 28 -21.82 -14.75 12.47
CA GLN A 28 -20.58 -14.04 12.84
C GLN A 28 -20.69 -12.51 12.72
N THR A 29 -21.72 -11.97 12.04
CA THR A 29 -21.99 -10.52 12.01
C THR A 29 -22.90 -10.07 13.16
N VAL A 30 -23.70 -10.97 13.73
CA VAL A 30 -24.79 -10.63 14.67
C VAL A 30 -24.66 -11.27 16.06
N PHE A 31 -23.75 -12.24 16.24
CA PHE A 31 -23.47 -12.92 17.51
C PHE A 31 -21.97 -13.17 17.70
N GLU A 32 -21.60 -13.58 18.92
CA GLU A 32 -20.22 -13.92 19.30
C GLU A 32 -19.64 -15.09 18.50
N PHE A 33 -18.34 -15.02 18.22
CA PHE A 33 -17.58 -16.09 17.56
C PHE A 33 -17.47 -17.30 18.48
N LYS A 34 -17.60 -18.51 17.93
CA LYS A 34 -17.27 -19.72 18.67
C LYS A 34 -15.77 -19.96 18.66
N ASP A 35 -15.27 -20.68 19.66
CA ASP A 35 -13.89 -21.18 19.69
C ASP A 35 -13.52 -21.85 18.36
N GLY A 36 -12.37 -21.48 17.79
CA GLY A 36 -11.89 -22.01 16.52
C GLY A 36 -12.40 -21.28 15.27
N GLU A 37 -13.47 -20.48 15.36
CA GLU A 37 -13.99 -19.76 14.20
C GLU A 37 -13.08 -18.58 13.79
N ILE A 38 -12.41 -17.95 14.76
CA ILE A 38 -11.45 -16.87 14.50
C ILE A 38 -10.19 -17.42 13.83
N GLU A 39 -9.63 -18.50 14.36
CA GLU A 39 -8.44 -19.17 13.82
C GLU A 39 -8.67 -19.64 12.39
N ASN A 40 -9.86 -20.18 12.11
CA ASN A 40 -10.26 -20.56 10.76
C ASN A 40 -10.33 -19.34 9.81
N LEU A 41 -10.86 -18.20 10.25
CA LEU A 41 -10.86 -16.98 9.44
C LEU A 41 -9.45 -16.45 9.17
N ILE A 42 -8.54 -16.55 10.14
CA ILE A 42 -7.13 -16.20 9.95
C ILE A 42 -6.49 -17.10 8.89
N ASP A 43 -6.68 -18.41 8.96
CA ASP A 43 -6.16 -19.36 7.95
C ASP A 43 -6.69 -19.07 6.54
N ILE A 44 -7.98 -18.76 6.42
CA ILE A 44 -8.58 -18.36 5.13
C ILE A 44 -7.98 -17.04 4.63
N GLY A 45 -7.75 -16.07 5.53
CA GLY A 45 -7.06 -14.82 5.19
C GLY A 45 -5.64 -15.05 4.68
N MET A 46 -4.87 -15.92 5.35
CA MET A 46 -3.52 -16.30 4.90
C MET A 46 -3.56 -16.95 3.50
N ARG A 47 -4.45 -17.92 3.29
CA ARG A 47 -4.63 -18.59 1.99
C ARG A 47 -5.05 -17.63 0.88
N SER A 48 -5.92 -16.66 1.19
CA SER A 48 -6.35 -15.64 0.23
C SER A 48 -5.23 -14.67 -0.13
N THR A 49 -4.26 -14.49 0.77
CA THR A 49 -3.09 -13.63 0.58
C THR A 49 -1.98 -14.30 -0.24
N TRP A 50 -1.81 -15.63 -0.14
CA TRP A 50 -0.72 -16.37 -0.81
C TRP A 50 -0.59 -16.10 -2.31
N PRO A 51 -1.68 -16.13 -3.11
CA PRO A 51 -1.61 -15.82 -4.54
C PRO A 51 -1.20 -14.37 -4.84
N LYS A 52 -1.27 -13.46 -3.86
CA LYS A 52 -0.98 -12.03 -4.01
C LYS A 52 0.45 -11.66 -3.60
N LEU A 53 1.23 -12.57 -3.01
CA LEU A 53 2.56 -12.26 -2.48
C LEU A 53 3.52 -11.64 -3.51
N ALA A 54 3.52 -12.12 -4.76
CA ALA A 54 4.37 -11.56 -5.81
C ALA A 54 3.96 -10.11 -6.15
N GLN A 55 2.66 -9.84 -6.20
CA GLN A 55 2.13 -8.49 -6.45
C GLN A 55 2.52 -7.55 -5.29
N ILE A 56 2.37 -8.01 -4.04
CA ILE A 56 2.75 -7.26 -2.83
C ILE A 56 4.25 -6.93 -2.85
N LYS A 57 5.10 -7.92 -3.18
CA LYS A 57 6.55 -7.72 -3.29
C LYS A 57 6.92 -6.70 -4.37
N ASN A 58 6.29 -6.78 -5.53
CA ASN A 58 6.56 -5.84 -6.63
C ASN A 58 6.13 -4.42 -6.26
N ALA A 59 4.94 -4.25 -5.69
CA ALA A 59 4.47 -2.96 -5.20
C ALA A 59 5.43 -2.38 -4.15
N ALA A 60 5.87 -3.20 -3.17
CA ALA A 60 6.82 -2.78 -2.16
C ALA A 60 8.20 -2.39 -2.75
N LEU A 61 8.69 -3.12 -3.75
CA LEU A 61 9.95 -2.80 -4.42
C LEU A 61 9.87 -1.47 -5.16
N ILE A 62 8.77 -1.24 -5.89
CA ILE A 62 8.50 0.01 -6.61
C ILE A 62 8.45 1.17 -5.62
N SER A 63 7.69 1.04 -4.52
CA SER A 63 7.60 2.05 -3.47
C SER A 63 8.98 2.41 -2.91
N LYS A 64 9.77 1.42 -2.47
CA LYS A 64 11.12 1.66 -1.94
C LYS A 64 12.06 2.32 -2.94
N THR A 65 11.90 1.98 -4.23
CA THR A 65 12.71 2.58 -5.29
C THR A 65 12.33 4.04 -5.49
N LEU A 66 11.03 4.35 -5.48
CA LEU A 66 10.53 5.72 -5.55
C LEU A 66 11.00 6.55 -4.35
N ASP A 67 10.85 6.02 -3.13
CA ASP A 67 11.29 6.68 -1.89
C ASP A 67 12.77 7.03 -1.96
N ARG A 68 13.63 6.08 -2.39
CA ARG A 68 15.06 6.33 -2.57
C ARG A 68 15.35 7.43 -3.59
N ILE A 69 14.68 7.43 -4.74
CA ILE A 69 14.87 8.47 -5.77
C ILE A 69 14.47 9.84 -5.22
N LEU A 70 13.37 9.92 -4.46
CA LEU A 70 12.93 11.17 -3.84
C LEU A 70 13.92 11.66 -2.78
N GLU A 71 14.47 10.76 -1.96
CA GLU A 71 15.51 11.09 -0.98
C GLU A 71 16.79 11.63 -1.66
N ASP A 72 17.24 10.96 -2.73
CA ASP A 72 18.43 11.37 -3.50
C ASP A 72 18.22 12.76 -4.11
N LEU A 73 17.07 13.00 -4.75
CA LEU A 73 16.72 14.31 -5.33
C LEU A 73 16.60 15.41 -4.27
N ASN A 74 16.02 15.11 -3.10
CA ASN A 74 15.93 16.07 -2.01
C ASN A 74 17.32 16.42 -1.48
N ARG A 75 18.22 15.44 -1.33
CA ARG A 75 19.61 15.67 -0.93
C ARG A 75 20.35 16.54 -1.96
N GLU A 76 20.18 16.28 -3.25
CA GLU A 76 20.78 17.09 -4.31
C GLU A 76 20.24 18.53 -4.30
N GLY A 77 18.92 18.72 -4.17
CA GLY A 77 18.29 20.04 -4.09
C GLY A 77 18.67 20.85 -2.85
N LEU A 78 18.98 20.18 -1.73
CA LEU A 78 19.49 20.83 -0.50
C LEU A 78 20.95 21.30 -0.62
N ASN A 79 21.73 20.73 -1.55
CA ASN A 79 23.14 21.06 -1.77
C ASN A 79 23.34 22.19 -2.82
N GLU A 80 22.30 22.66 -3.49
CA GLU A 80 22.38 23.87 -4.31
C GLU A 80 22.25 25.13 -3.44
N PRO A 81 23.24 26.05 -3.43
CA PRO A 81 23.09 27.34 -2.77
C PRO A 81 22.08 28.21 -3.54
N GLY A 82 20.83 28.23 -3.07
CA GLY A 82 19.87 29.30 -3.33
C GLY A 82 19.26 29.34 -4.74
N ARG A 83 18.17 28.59 -4.93
CA ARG A 83 17.04 29.07 -5.73
C ARG A 83 15.74 28.85 -4.97
N SER A 84 15.49 29.76 -4.03
CA SER A 84 14.20 29.93 -3.36
C SER A 84 13.15 30.38 -4.39
N ILE A 85 12.56 29.44 -5.12
CA ILE A 85 11.31 29.69 -5.83
C ILE A 85 10.18 29.17 -4.95
N HIS A 86 9.76 30.04 -4.04
CA HIS A 86 8.70 29.83 -3.07
C HIS A 86 7.35 29.82 -3.81
N HIS A 87 6.95 28.70 -4.40
CA HIS A 87 5.58 28.53 -4.91
C HIS A 87 4.66 28.10 -3.75
N ILE A 88 4.29 29.06 -2.89
CA ILE A 88 3.09 28.93 -2.05
C ILE A 88 1.88 29.26 -2.95
N TYR A 89 0.91 28.36 -2.96
CA TYR A 89 -0.40 28.53 -3.59
C TYR A 89 -1.20 29.63 -2.87
N SER A 90 -1.82 30.52 -3.66
CA SER A 90 -2.97 31.35 -3.28
C SER A 90 -4.27 30.59 -3.52
#